data_AF-A0A1Z1W4Q1-F1
#
_entry.id   AF-A0A1Z1W4Q1-F1
#
_cell.length_a   1.000
_cell.length_b   1.000
_cell.length_c   1.000
_cell.angle_alpha   90.00
_cell.angle_beta   90.00
_cell.angle_gamma   90.00
#
_symmetry.space_group_name_H-M   'P 1'
#
loop_
_entity.id
_entity.type
_entity.pdbx_description
1 polymer ?
#
loop_
_entity_poly.entity_id
_entity_poly.type
_entity_poly.pdbx_seq_one_letter_code
_entity_poly.pdbx_strand_id
1 'polypeptide(L)'
;MLDADFFRRWLTTAAAAVDREAERLTELDSPIGDADHGSNLQRGFTAVAATLEKEAPDTPGAVLTLAGRQLISTVGGASGPLYGTLLRRTGKALGDAAEVGAAEFADALRTGVDAVAALGGAAPGDKTMLDALVPAVDALPTSFAAARAAAHEGALATTPLQARKGRASYLGERSIGHQDPGPLRRPCCSRRWPRSRRGRGMSDNGKLVGIVLVSHSGPVAESVATLATGLAGGGTAPVAAAGGTEGGGLGTSSELIAAAAHRVDRGAGVAILVDLGSAVLTVKALIAEGDELPDGARLVDAPFVEGAVAAVVTASAGADIAAVEAAAREAYAYRKV
;
A
#
# COMPACT_ATOMS: atom_id res chain seq x y z
N MET A 1 17.37 -26.12 -4.58
CA MET A 1 15.97 -25.75 -4.30
C MET A 1 15.95 -24.72 -3.19
N LEU A 2 14.82 -24.04 -2.99
CA LEU A 2 14.61 -23.02 -1.97
C LEU A 2 13.39 -23.45 -1.13
N ASP A 3 13.65 -23.80 0.14
CA ASP A 3 12.69 -24.27 1.14
C ASP A 3 12.11 -23.11 1.95
N ALA A 4 10.99 -23.31 2.66
CA ALA A 4 10.40 -22.29 3.56
C ALA A 4 11.44 -21.72 4.56
N ASP A 5 12.40 -22.56 4.93
CA ASP A 5 13.51 -22.25 5.81
C ASP A 5 14.54 -21.29 5.20
N PHE A 6 14.82 -21.37 3.89
CA PHE A 6 15.57 -20.36 3.14
C PHE A 6 14.83 -19.01 3.16
N PHE A 7 13.51 -19.01 2.99
CA PHE A 7 12.71 -17.77 3.03
C PHE A 7 12.67 -17.15 4.44
N ARG A 8 12.56 -17.96 5.51
CA ARG A 8 12.76 -17.51 6.89
C ARG A 8 14.14 -16.86 7.08
N ARG A 9 15.22 -17.61 6.82
CA ARG A 9 16.62 -17.12 6.93
C ARG A 9 16.85 -15.84 6.13
N TRP A 10 16.28 -15.75 4.93
CA TRP A 10 16.39 -14.58 4.06
C TRP A 10 15.68 -13.36 4.65
N LEU A 11 14.46 -13.49 5.15
CA LEU A 11 13.70 -12.38 5.74
C LEU A 11 14.30 -11.91 7.07
N THR A 12 14.78 -12.82 7.92
CA THR A 12 15.55 -12.44 9.14
C THR A 12 16.84 -11.70 8.79
N THR A 13 17.55 -12.14 7.75
CA THR A 13 18.76 -11.45 7.24
C THR A 13 18.43 -10.08 6.65
N ALA A 14 17.27 -9.95 5.99
CA ALA A 14 16.78 -8.67 5.48
C ALA A 14 16.44 -7.73 6.64
N ALA A 15 15.74 -8.20 7.67
CA ALA A 15 15.42 -7.40 8.86
C ALA A 15 16.67 -6.88 9.56
N ALA A 16 17.66 -7.74 9.80
CA ALA A 16 18.95 -7.32 10.36
C ALA A 16 19.73 -6.35 9.44
N ALA A 17 19.46 -6.33 8.14
CA ALA A 17 20.07 -5.37 7.20
C ALA A 17 19.32 -4.03 7.17
N VAL A 18 17.99 -4.05 7.28
CA VAL A 18 17.15 -2.85 7.44
C VAL A 18 17.52 -2.12 8.73
N ASP A 19 17.62 -2.86 9.84
CA ASP A 19 17.96 -2.34 11.17
C ASP A 19 19.28 -1.55 11.17
N ARG A 20 20.37 -2.13 10.66
CA ARG A 20 21.69 -1.46 10.55
C ARG A 20 21.73 -0.28 9.57
N GLU A 21 20.79 -0.19 8.64
CA GLU A 21 20.74 0.89 7.64
C GLU A 21 19.64 1.92 7.96
N ALA A 22 18.87 1.76 9.05
CA ALA A 22 17.69 2.56 9.36
C ALA A 22 17.99 4.06 9.51
N GLU A 23 19.11 4.40 10.15
CA GLU A 23 19.58 5.80 10.24
C GLU A 23 19.90 6.35 8.85
N ARG A 24 20.73 5.65 8.06
CA ARG A 24 21.14 6.08 6.71
C ARG A 24 19.98 6.17 5.71
N LEU A 25 18.97 5.29 5.82
CA LEU A 25 17.74 5.36 5.03
C LEU A 25 16.89 6.57 5.42
N THR A 26 16.93 6.99 6.68
CA THR A 26 16.27 8.21 7.19
C THR A 26 17.03 9.47 6.78
N GLU A 27 18.37 9.44 6.74
CA GLU A 27 19.21 10.50 6.16
C GLU A 27 18.95 10.72 4.66
N LEU A 28 18.77 9.64 3.88
CA LEU A 28 18.43 9.72 2.45
C LEU A 28 17.01 10.26 2.21
N ASP A 29 16.07 9.98 3.11
CA ASP A 29 14.69 10.48 3.04
C ASP A 29 14.58 11.95 3.49
N SER A 30 15.40 12.38 4.46
CA SER A 30 15.39 13.74 5.01
C SER A 30 15.42 14.91 3.99
N PRO A 31 16.22 14.90 2.90
CA PRO A 31 16.21 15.97 1.91
C PRO A 31 15.05 15.92 0.91
N ILE A 32 14.38 14.76 0.73
CA ILE A 32 13.39 14.55 -0.34
C ILE A 32 12.05 13.92 0.10
N GLY A 33 11.83 13.74 1.39
CA GLY A 33 10.64 13.12 1.97
C GLY A 33 10.28 13.75 3.32
N ASP A 34 9.94 12.93 4.31
CA ASP A 34 9.52 13.36 5.66
C ASP A 34 10.39 12.79 6.80
N ALA A 35 11.56 12.24 6.46
CA ALA A 35 12.53 11.65 7.39
C ALA A 35 11.93 10.52 8.24
N ASP A 36 11.09 9.68 7.63
CA ASP A 36 10.41 8.57 8.32
C ASP A 36 10.82 7.18 7.78
N HIS A 37 11.37 7.13 6.55
CA HIS A 37 11.45 5.90 5.77
C HIS A 37 12.19 4.75 6.45
N GLY A 38 13.37 5.03 7.00
CA GLY A 38 14.18 4.02 7.70
C GLY A 38 13.51 3.52 8.98
N SER A 39 12.93 4.42 9.77
CA SER A 39 12.20 4.07 11.00
C SER A 39 10.95 3.22 10.74
N ASN A 40 10.24 3.50 9.63
CA ASN A 40 9.07 2.75 9.20
C ASN A 40 9.46 1.34 8.72
N LEU A 41 10.52 1.22 7.92
CA LEU A 41 11.04 -0.09 7.49
C LEU A 41 11.58 -0.92 8.66
N GLN A 42 12.35 -0.32 9.58
CA GLN A 42 12.89 -1.00 10.76
C GLN A 42 11.77 -1.60 11.61
N ARG A 43 10.72 -0.80 11.89
CA ARG A 43 9.52 -1.22 12.63
C ARG A 43 8.86 -2.44 11.99
N GLY A 44 8.61 -2.38 10.68
CA GLY A 44 7.95 -3.47 9.95
C GLY A 44 8.78 -4.73 9.85
N PHE A 45 10.06 -4.63 9.49
CA PHE A 45 10.91 -5.80 9.36
C PHE A 45 11.23 -6.45 10.71
N THR A 46 11.29 -5.67 11.80
CA THR A 46 11.32 -6.21 13.18
C THR A 46 10.04 -6.99 13.48
N ALA A 47 8.88 -6.44 13.13
CA ALA A 47 7.60 -7.13 13.30
C ALA A 47 7.49 -8.40 12.44
N VAL A 48 8.01 -8.40 11.20
CA VAL A 48 8.12 -9.60 10.35
C VAL A 48 8.97 -10.67 11.00
N ALA A 49 10.16 -10.32 11.51
CA ALA A 49 11.04 -11.28 12.17
C ALA A 49 10.38 -11.91 13.41
N ALA A 50 9.77 -11.09 14.27
CA ALA A 50 9.07 -11.54 15.47
C ALA A 50 7.78 -12.34 15.17
N THR A 51 7.16 -12.16 14.01
CA THR A 51 6.05 -12.99 13.55
C THR A 51 6.53 -14.33 12.98
N LEU A 52 7.60 -14.34 12.17
CA LEU A 52 8.17 -15.57 11.59
C LEU A 52 8.90 -16.47 12.60
N GLU A 53 9.18 -15.97 13.81
CA GLU A 53 9.65 -16.76 14.96
C GLU A 53 8.50 -17.47 15.69
N LYS A 54 7.28 -16.92 15.65
CA LYS A 54 6.08 -17.45 16.33
C LYS A 54 5.24 -18.34 15.42
N GLU A 55 5.05 -17.89 14.18
CA GLU A 55 4.38 -18.60 13.10
C GLU A 55 5.45 -19.10 12.12
N ALA A 56 5.58 -20.41 11.97
CA ALA A 56 6.54 -21.03 11.06
C ALA A 56 5.83 -21.81 9.92
N PRO A 57 5.36 -21.14 8.85
CA PRO A 57 4.67 -21.83 7.75
C PRO A 57 5.58 -22.80 7.00
N ASP A 58 5.03 -23.92 6.54
CA ASP A 58 5.80 -24.99 5.88
C ASP A 58 6.18 -24.71 4.41
N THR A 59 5.63 -23.65 3.79
CA THR A 59 5.86 -23.31 2.37
C THR A 59 6.49 -21.93 2.17
N PRO A 60 7.41 -21.75 1.19
CA PRO A 60 7.85 -20.46 0.69
C PRO A 60 6.72 -19.45 0.42
N GLY A 61 5.61 -19.92 -0.16
CA GLY A 61 4.45 -19.07 -0.48
C GLY A 61 3.79 -18.49 0.77
N ALA A 62 3.58 -19.32 1.79
CA ALA A 62 2.98 -18.89 3.05
C ALA A 62 3.92 -17.97 3.86
N VAL A 63 5.22 -18.28 3.94
CA VAL A 63 6.23 -17.41 4.61
C VAL A 63 6.21 -15.99 4.04
N LEU A 64 6.21 -15.85 2.71
CA LEU A 64 6.17 -14.54 2.05
C LEU A 64 4.82 -13.84 2.16
N THR A 65 3.71 -14.59 2.16
CA THR A 65 2.37 -14.02 2.31
C THR A 65 2.15 -13.47 3.73
N LEU A 66 2.61 -14.22 4.75
CA LEU A 66 2.59 -13.82 6.15
C LEU A 66 3.44 -12.58 6.41
N ALA A 67 4.69 -12.58 5.93
CA ALA A 67 5.58 -11.42 6.03
C ALA A 67 5.02 -10.20 5.29
N GLY A 68 4.45 -10.40 4.10
CA GLY A 68 3.83 -9.32 3.33
C GLY A 68 2.61 -8.71 4.03
N ARG A 69 1.72 -9.54 4.62
CA ARG A 69 0.61 -9.06 5.46
C ARG A 69 1.14 -8.19 6.61
N GLN A 70 2.12 -8.70 7.35
CA GLN A 70 2.71 -7.99 8.49
C GLN A 70 3.28 -6.61 8.11
N LEU A 71 3.88 -6.46 6.92
CA LEU A 71 4.37 -5.16 6.44
C LEU A 71 3.25 -4.17 6.09
N ILE A 72 2.09 -4.63 5.61
CA ILE A 72 0.94 -3.73 5.37
C ILE A 72 0.42 -3.18 6.70
N SER A 73 0.25 -4.05 7.71
CA SER A 73 -0.25 -3.68 9.04
C SER A 73 0.68 -2.78 9.86
N THR A 74 2.00 -2.95 9.74
CA THR A 74 2.96 -2.36 10.70
C THR A 74 3.83 -1.23 10.17
N VAL A 75 3.90 -1.03 8.85
CA VAL A 75 4.74 0.01 8.23
C VAL A 75 3.87 1.17 7.77
N GLY A 76 4.04 2.33 8.42
CA GLY A 76 3.40 3.57 7.99
C GLY A 76 3.92 4.08 6.64
N GLY A 77 3.21 5.05 6.07
CA GLY A 77 3.61 5.69 4.82
C GLY A 77 3.44 4.80 3.59
N ALA A 78 4.16 5.12 2.51
CA ALA A 78 4.03 4.41 1.24
C ALA A 78 4.74 3.05 1.21
N SER A 79 5.75 2.84 2.06
CA SER A 79 6.60 1.65 2.06
C SER A 79 5.85 0.38 2.47
N GLY A 80 4.92 0.45 3.41
CA GLY A 80 4.13 -0.70 3.88
C GLY A 80 3.30 -1.36 2.79
N PRO A 81 2.38 -0.62 2.13
CA PRO A 81 1.60 -1.14 1.02
C PRO A 81 2.46 -1.66 -0.15
N LEU A 82 3.60 -1.00 -0.45
CA LEU A 82 4.47 -1.39 -1.55
C LEU A 82 5.29 -2.66 -1.24
N TYR A 83 6.03 -2.72 -0.12
CA TYR A 83 6.78 -3.92 0.27
C TYR A 83 5.87 -5.07 0.70
N GLY A 84 4.72 -4.78 1.32
CA GLY A 84 3.70 -5.76 1.64
C GLY A 84 3.13 -6.42 0.38
N THR A 85 2.74 -5.61 -0.62
CA THR A 85 2.32 -6.10 -1.95
C THR A 85 3.42 -6.90 -2.64
N LEU A 86 4.68 -6.44 -2.59
CA LEU A 86 5.84 -7.15 -3.14
C LEU A 86 5.91 -8.58 -2.61
N LEU A 87 5.84 -8.77 -1.28
CA LEU A 87 5.93 -10.09 -0.67
C LEU A 87 4.62 -10.91 -0.81
N ARG A 88 3.43 -10.35 -0.54
CA ARG A 88 2.13 -11.06 -0.69
C ARG A 88 1.91 -11.57 -2.11
N ARG A 89 2.24 -10.77 -3.15
CA ARG A 89 2.07 -11.19 -4.55
C ARG A 89 3.16 -12.14 -5.04
N THR A 90 4.30 -12.20 -4.36
CA THR A 90 5.29 -13.26 -4.56
C THR A 90 4.80 -14.57 -3.94
N GLY A 91 4.36 -14.53 -2.68
CA GLY A 91 3.90 -15.71 -1.96
C GLY A 91 2.72 -16.38 -2.67
N LYS A 92 1.70 -15.57 -3.04
CA LYS A 92 0.55 -15.99 -3.86
C LYS A 92 0.93 -16.45 -5.30
N ALA A 93 2.18 -16.27 -5.75
CA ALA A 93 2.68 -16.79 -7.03
C ALA A 93 3.56 -18.05 -6.90
N LEU A 94 4.15 -18.32 -5.73
CA LEU A 94 4.81 -19.60 -5.42
C LEU A 94 3.79 -20.68 -5.01
N GLY A 95 2.69 -20.28 -4.36
CA GLY A 95 1.69 -21.21 -3.85
C GLY A 95 2.23 -22.14 -2.77
N ASP A 96 1.65 -23.34 -2.69
CA ASP A 96 1.85 -24.28 -1.58
C ASP A 96 2.90 -25.37 -1.87
N ALA A 97 3.81 -25.13 -2.82
CA ALA A 97 4.97 -26.00 -3.03
C ALA A 97 5.91 -25.93 -1.81
N ALA A 98 6.38 -27.08 -1.30
CA ALA A 98 7.29 -27.13 -0.15
C ALA A 98 8.70 -26.59 -0.48
N GLU A 99 9.13 -26.78 -1.72
CA GLU A 99 10.39 -26.29 -2.28
C GLU A 99 10.15 -25.66 -3.65
N VAL A 100 10.93 -24.62 -3.99
CA VAL A 100 10.87 -23.97 -5.31
C VAL A 100 12.24 -23.83 -5.97
N GLY A 101 12.28 -23.87 -7.29
CA GLY A 101 13.47 -23.65 -8.10
C GLY A 101 13.91 -22.19 -8.12
N ALA A 102 15.19 -21.95 -8.43
CA ALA A 102 15.70 -20.59 -8.60
C ALA A 102 15.00 -19.85 -9.75
N ALA A 103 14.62 -20.56 -10.82
CA ALA A 103 13.82 -20.02 -11.93
C ALA A 103 12.36 -19.72 -11.52
N GLU A 104 11.75 -20.53 -10.65
CA GLU A 104 10.35 -20.34 -10.20
C GLU A 104 10.24 -19.18 -9.21
N PHE A 105 11.22 -19.04 -8.31
CA PHE A 105 11.39 -17.82 -7.52
C PHE A 105 11.67 -16.61 -8.43
N ALA A 106 12.59 -16.78 -9.39
CA ALA A 106 12.83 -15.81 -10.47
C ALA A 106 11.58 -15.53 -11.33
N ASP A 107 10.50 -16.31 -11.20
CA ASP A 107 9.20 -16.14 -11.85
C ASP A 107 8.05 -15.79 -10.87
N ALA A 108 8.31 -15.59 -9.58
CA ALA A 108 7.26 -15.22 -8.61
C ALA A 108 7.26 -13.72 -8.28
N LEU A 109 8.42 -13.17 -7.93
CA LEU A 109 8.56 -11.86 -7.29
C LEU A 109 8.40 -10.58 -8.18
N ARG A 110 8.10 -10.66 -9.50
CA ARG A 110 7.59 -9.53 -10.33
C ARG A 110 6.08 -9.63 -10.51
N THR A 111 5.49 -10.76 -10.10
CA THR A 111 4.13 -10.72 -9.55
C THR A 111 4.11 -9.80 -8.32
N GLY A 112 5.21 -9.75 -7.55
CA GLY A 112 5.57 -8.62 -6.69
C GLY A 112 5.85 -7.30 -7.44
N VAL A 113 7.02 -7.11 -8.05
CA VAL A 113 7.50 -5.83 -8.63
C VAL A 113 6.54 -5.16 -9.64
N ASP A 114 5.89 -5.88 -10.56
CA ASP A 114 4.90 -5.23 -11.45
C ASP A 114 3.60 -4.89 -10.69
N ALA A 115 3.29 -5.56 -9.58
CA ALA A 115 2.19 -5.14 -8.70
C ALA A 115 2.59 -3.92 -7.87
N VAL A 116 3.85 -3.78 -7.46
CA VAL A 116 4.40 -2.52 -6.90
C VAL A 116 4.29 -1.39 -7.93
N ALA A 117 4.67 -1.65 -9.18
CA ALA A 117 4.55 -0.69 -10.28
C ALA A 117 3.09 -0.30 -10.58
N ALA A 118 2.17 -1.27 -10.60
CA ALA A 118 0.74 -1.02 -10.79
C ALA A 118 0.09 -0.29 -9.61
N LEU A 119 0.49 -0.60 -8.37
CA LEU A 119 -0.02 0.02 -7.14
C LEU A 119 0.45 1.48 -7.00
N GLY A 120 1.76 1.71 -7.14
CA GLY A 120 2.37 3.04 -7.13
C GLY A 120 2.10 3.86 -8.40
N GLY A 121 1.65 3.21 -9.49
CA GLY A 121 1.47 3.84 -10.80
C GLY A 121 2.79 4.41 -11.36
N ALA A 122 3.89 3.66 -11.18
CA ALA A 122 5.27 4.12 -11.38
C ALA A 122 6.03 3.22 -12.36
N ALA A 123 7.06 3.78 -13.01
CA ALA A 123 7.94 3.07 -13.95
C ALA A 123 9.43 3.32 -13.65
N PRO A 124 10.36 2.51 -14.20
CA PRO A 124 11.77 2.87 -14.24
C PRO A 124 11.99 4.25 -14.86
N GLY A 125 12.83 5.07 -14.23
CA GLY A 125 13.04 6.48 -14.56
C GLY A 125 12.16 7.46 -13.76
N ASP A 126 11.24 6.99 -12.91
CA ASP A 126 10.40 7.86 -12.07
C ASP A 126 11.04 8.25 -10.73
N LYS A 127 12.25 7.72 -10.42
CA LYS A 127 12.99 7.84 -9.16
C LYS A 127 12.23 7.17 -7.99
N THR A 128 12.24 5.84 -7.98
CA THR A 128 11.57 5.02 -6.97
C THR A 128 12.34 3.70 -6.70
N MET A 129 11.89 2.92 -5.71
CA MET A 129 12.33 1.54 -5.49
C MET A 129 12.33 0.63 -6.74
N LEU A 130 11.54 0.94 -7.78
CA LEU A 130 11.54 0.21 -9.06
C LEU A 130 12.84 0.35 -9.84
N ASP A 131 13.59 1.46 -9.67
CA ASP A 131 14.84 1.69 -10.37
C ASP A 131 15.94 0.70 -9.92
N ALA A 132 15.84 0.15 -8.70
CA ALA A 132 16.61 -1.00 -8.26
C ALA A 132 15.87 -2.34 -8.50
N LEU A 133 14.57 -2.39 -8.16
CA LEU A 133 13.77 -3.62 -8.21
C LEU A 133 13.39 -4.07 -9.63
N VAL A 134 13.67 -3.31 -10.69
CA VAL A 134 13.59 -3.83 -12.07
C VAL A 134 14.93 -4.45 -12.50
N PRO A 135 16.08 -3.74 -12.50
CA PRO A 135 17.37 -4.33 -12.93
C PRO A 135 17.81 -5.54 -12.09
N ALA A 136 17.54 -5.55 -10.78
CA ALA A 136 17.83 -6.67 -9.89
C ALA A 136 17.25 -8.00 -10.40
N VAL A 137 16.10 -7.93 -11.06
CA VAL A 137 15.27 -9.06 -11.46
C VAL A 137 15.78 -9.69 -12.71
N ASP A 138 16.01 -8.84 -13.69
CA ASP A 138 16.41 -9.26 -15.02
C ASP A 138 17.84 -9.86 -14.97
N ALA A 139 18.58 -9.57 -13.89
CA ALA A 139 19.85 -10.18 -13.50
C ALA A 139 19.76 -11.42 -12.57
N LEU A 140 18.62 -11.74 -11.93
CA LEU A 140 18.54 -12.90 -11.02
C LEU A 140 18.71 -14.26 -11.70
N PRO A 141 18.17 -14.53 -12.91
CA PRO A 141 18.45 -15.77 -13.63
C PRO A 141 19.94 -16.07 -13.81
N THR A 142 20.79 -15.04 -13.77
CA THR A 142 22.26 -15.19 -13.73
C THR A 142 22.75 -15.56 -12.33
N SER A 143 22.40 -14.81 -11.29
CA SER A 143 22.61 -15.20 -9.87
C SER A 143 22.05 -14.18 -8.87
N PHE A 144 21.91 -14.59 -7.60
CA PHE A 144 21.69 -13.69 -6.44
C PHE A 144 22.82 -12.65 -6.22
N ALA A 145 24.00 -12.86 -6.82
CA ALA A 145 25.11 -11.90 -6.80
C ALA A 145 24.94 -10.83 -7.88
N ALA A 146 24.56 -11.23 -9.10
CA ALA A 146 24.21 -10.33 -10.18
C ALA A 146 22.96 -9.50 -9.85
N ALA A 147 21.92 -10.11 -9.27
CA ALA A 147 20.74 -9.41 -8.75
C ALA A 147 21.09 -8.33 -7.71
N ARG A 148 22.02 -8.62 -6.78
CA ARG A 148 22.52 -7.60 -5.84
C ARG A 148 23.22 -6.46 -6.56
N ALA A 149 24.08 -6.76 -7.54
CA ALA A 149 24.83 -5.73 -8.26
C ALA A 149 23.88 -4.82 -9.05
N ALA A 150 22.94 -5.38 -9.79
CA ALA A 150 21.96 -4.61 -10.56
C ALA A 150 21.00 -3.80 -9.65
N ALA A 151 20.60 -4.33 -8.48
CA ALA A 151 19.89 -3.55 -7.47
C ALA A 151 20.70 -2.35 -6.96
N HIS A 152 22.01 -2.55 -6.74
CA HIS A 152 22.91 -1.52 -6.23
C HIS A 152 23.13 -0.38 -7.22
N GLU A 153 23.44 -0.71 -8.47
CA GLU A 153 23.66 0.30 -9.52
C GLU A 153 22.34 1.00 -9.88
N GLY A 154 21.21 0.29 -9.90
CA GLY A 154 19.89 0.88 -10.07
C GLY A 154 19.52 1.88 -8.96
N ALA A 155 19.85 1.55 -7.69
CA ALA A 155 19.67 2.47 -6.57
C ALA A 155 20.54 3.74 -6.71
N LEU A 156 21.82 3.60 -7.05
CA LEU A 156 22.72 4.74 -7.28
C LEU A 156 22.27 5.61 -8.47
N ALA A 157 21.78 4.98 -9.54
CA ALA A 157 21.27 5.64 -10.74
C ALA A 157 20.03 6.51 -10.49
N THR A 158 19.35 6.39 -9.34
CA THR A 158 18.29 7.33 -8.96
C THR A 158 18.79 8.75 -8.69
N THR A 159 20.06 8.91 -8.32
CA THR A 159 20.65 10.21 -7.88
C THR A 159 20.45 11.35 -8.89
N PRO A 160 20.80 11.22 -10.19
CA PRO A 160 20.56 12.27 -11.19
C PRO A 160 19.09 12.42 -11.64
N LEU A 161 18.16 11.54 -11.22
CA LEU A 161 16.78 11.60 -11.68
C LEU A 161 15.96 12.65 -10.92
N GLN A 162 15.05 13.31 -11.64
CA GLN A 162 13.96 14.07 -11.03
C GLN A 162 12.82 13.13 -10.61
N ALA A 163 12.32 13.29 -9.40
CA ALA A 163 11.22 12.50 -8.87
C ALA A 163 9.88 12.80 -9.57
N ARG A 164 9.16 11.74 -9.93
CA ARG A 164 7.82 11.81 -10.57
C ARG A 164 6.72 11.12 -9.75
N LYS A 165 7.09 10.49 -8.63
CA LYS A 165 6.20 9.74 -7.73
C LYS A 165 6.61 10.01 -6.27
N GLY A 166 5.75 9.61 -5.33
CA GLY A 166 5.99 9.76 -3.89
C GLY A 166 6.16 11.22 -3.45
N ARG A 167 6.58 11.43 -2.19
CA ARG A 167 6.79 12.76 -1.61
C ARG A 167 7.86 13.57 -2.35
N ALA A 168 8.92 12.91 -2.82
CA ALA A 168 10.01 13.54 -3.57
C ALA A 168 9.54 14.30 -4.82
N SER A 169 8.44 13.86 -5.46
CA SER A 169 7.88 14.56 -6.63
C SER A 169 7.40 15.99 -6.32
N TYR A 170 7.04 16.29 -5.07
CA TYR A 170 6.57 17.62 -4.65
C TYR A 170 7.69 18.68 -4.68
N LEU A 171 8.95 18.25 -4.74
CA LEU A 171 10.13 19.12 -4.76
C LEU A 171 10.61 19.48 -6.18
N GLY A 172 10.05 18.84 -7.22
CA GLY A 172 10.45 19.07 -8.61
C GLY A 172 11.94 18.83 -8.83
N GLU A 173 12.62 19.76 -9.51
CA GLU A 173 14.05 19.72 -9.80
C GLU A 173 14.94 19.60 -8.54
N ARG A 174 14.47 20.05 -7.37
CA ARG A 174 15.21 19.93 -6.08
C ARG A 174 15.37 18.47 -5.60
N SER A 175 14.72 17.51 -6.26
CA SER A 175 14.96 16.07 -6.02
C SER A 175 16.18 15.51 -6.76
N ILE A 176 16.77 16.25 -7.69
CA ILE A 176 17.98 15.88 -8.42
C ILE A 176 19.20 16.04 -7.51
N GLY A 177 20.14 15.08 -7.55
CA GLY A 177 21.35 15.08 -6.71
C GLY A 177 21.21 14.31 -5.40
N HIS A 178 19.99 13.93 -5.01
CA HIS A 178 19.70 13.06 -3.87
C HIS A 178 19.35 11.65 -4.35
N GLN A 179 19.84 10.60 -3.69
CA GLN A 179 19.42 9.23 -3.97
C GLN A 179 17.99 9.00 -3.44
N ASP A 180 17.17 8.19 -4.12
CA ASP A 180 15.90 7.70 -3.54
C ASP A 180 16.18 6.89 -2.26
N PRO A 181 15.43 7.07 -1.15
CA PRO A 181 15.51 6.20 0.02
C PRO A 181 14.81 4.86 -0.18
N GLY A 182 13.81 4.80 -1.07
CA GLY A 182 13.03 3.61 -1.40
C GLY A 182 13.80 2.34 -1.81
N PRO A 183 15.02 2.37 -2.38
CA PRO A 183 15.76 1.17 -2.75
C PRO A 183 16.58 0.64 -1.56
N LEU A 184 15.98 -0.27 -0.78
CA LEU A 184 16.76 -1.11 0.14
C LEU A 184 17.91 -1.82 -0.59
N ARG A 185 19.11 -1.80 0.00
CA ARG A 185 20.38 -2.29 -0.62
C ARG A 185 20.44 -3.82 -0.84
N ARG A 186 19.34 -4.52 -0.59
CA ARG A 186 18.91 -5.89 -0.97
C ARG A 186 17.43 -6.04 -0.56
N PRO A 187 16.55 -6.86 -1.21
CA PRO A 187 16.88 -8.16 -1.83
C PRO A 187 16.16 -8.48 -3.19
N CYS A 188 15.86 -9.76 -3.50
CA CYS A 188 15.76 -10.36 -4.86
C CYS A 188 14.34 -10.56 -5.51
N CYS A 189 14.13 -11.59 -6.38
CA CYS A 189 13.42 -11.45 -7.69
C CYS A 189 12.72 -12.76 -8.31
N SER A 190 11.93 -12.88 -9.46
CA SER A 190 10.79 -12.06 -10.03
C SER A 190 10.06 -12.28 -11.48
N ARG A 191 8.82 -12.91 -11.57
CA ARG A 191 7.62 -13.01 -12.58
C ARG A 191 7.37 -14.11 -13.71
N ARG A 192 6.11 -14.69 -13.73
CA ARG A 192 5.14 -14.95 -14.88
C ARG A 192 3.61 -14.88 -14.49
N TRP A 193 2.57 -15.02 -15.38
CA TRP A 193 1.05 -15.13 -15.12
C TRP A 193 0.07 -14.98 -16.37
N PRO A 194 -1.18 -15.56 -16.41
CA PRO A 194 -2.35 -15.09 -17.23
C PRO A 194 -3.76 -14.96 -16.53
N ARG A 195 -4.69 -14.07 -17.01
CA ARG A 195 -5.91 -13.48 -16.33
C ARG A 195 -7.13 -13.25 -17.28
N SER A 196 -8.41 -12.98 -16.91
CA SER A 196 -9.31 -13.14 -15.70
C SER A 196 -10.79 -12.71 -16.05
N ARG A 197 -11.82 -12.77 -15.15
CA ARG A 197 -13.25 -12.35 -15.41
C ARG A 197 -14.03 -11.68 -14.24
N ARG A 198 -15.24 -11.15 -14.51
CA ARG A 198 -16.10 -10.27 -13.64
C ARG A 198 -17.55 -10.78 -13.47
N GLY A 199 -18.31 -10.21 -12.51
CA GLY A 199 -19.78 -10.35 -12.37
C GLY A 199 -20.52 -9.03 -12.03
N ARG A 200 -21.86 -9.05 -12.09
CA ARG A 200 -22.83 -8.02 -11.62
C ARG A 200 -23.82 -8.74 -10.68
N GLY A 201 -24.60 -8.15 -9.78
CA GLY A 201 -24.96 -6.74 -9.55
C GLY A 201 -26.48 -6.56 -9.70
N MET A 202 -27.21 -6.42 -8.57
CA MET A 202 -28.66 -6.18 -8.49
C MET A 202 -28.99 -5.49 -7.15
N SER A 203 -29.95 -4.56 -7.15
CA SER A 203 -30.37 -3.78 -5.97
C SER A 203 -31.52 -4.43 -5.19
N ASP A 204 -31.61 -4.14 -3.90
CA ASP A 204 -32.86 -4.26 -3.12
C ASP A 204 -32.91 -3.17 -2.03
N ASN A 205 -34.11 -2.82 -1.57
CA ASN A 205 -34.41 -1.55 -0.93
C ASN A 205 -34.11 -1.50 0.57
N GLY A 206 -33.67 -0.34 1.07
CA GLY A 206 -33.25 -0.13 2.47
C GLY A 206 -31.74 -0.26 2.74
N LYS A 207 -30.96 -0.56 1.70
CA LYS A 207 -29.49 -0.55 1.73
C LYS A 207 -28.96 0.87 1.48
N LEU A 208 -27.99 1.32 2.29
CA LEU A 208 -27.31 2.62 2.11
C LEU A 208 -25.82 2.40 1.82
N VAL A 209 -25.20 3.33 1.08
CA VAL A 209 -23.75 3.33 0.84
C VAL A 209 -23.05 3.74 2.13
N GLY A 210 -22.12 2.92 2.61
CA GLY A 210 -21.29 3.26 3.77
C GLY A 210 -20.15 4.21 3.40
N ILE A 211 -19.81 5.17 4.26
CA ILE A 211 -18.72 6.12 4.02
C ILE A 211 -17.58 5.87 5.01
N VAL A 212 -16.36 5.64 4.52
CA VAL A 212 -15.14 5.60 5.34
C VAL A 212 -14.27 6.80 4.99
N LEU A 213 -13.86 7.56 6.00
CA LEU A 213 -12.94 8.69 5.87
C LEU A 213 -11.59 8.32 6.46
N VAL A 214 -10.60 8.15 5.60
CA VAL A 214 -9.24 7.73 5.95
C VAL A 214 -8.31 8.94 5.99
N SER A 215 -7.61 9.12 7.10
CA SER A 215 -6.62 10.20 7.24
C SER A 215 -5.32 9.73 7.89
N HIS A 216 -4.25 10.49 7.71
CA HIS A 216 -3.03 10.32 8.48
C HIS A 216 -3.20 10.69 9.96
N SER A 217 -4.33 11.31 10.33
CA SER A 217 -4.66 11.74 11.70
C SER A 217 -6.08 11.32 12.08
N GLY A 218 -6.23 10.60 13.20
CA GLY A 218 -7.53 10.23 13.80
C GLY A 218 -8.44 11.45 13.99
N PRO A 219 -8.01 12.48 14.74
CA PRO A 219 -8.78 13.71 14.94
C PRO A 219 -9.22 14.42 13.64
N VAL A 220 -8.46 14.31 12.55
CA VAL A 220 -8.86 14.89 11.25
C VAL A 220 -9.96 14.06 10.60
N ALA A 221 -9.82 12.73 10.54
CA ALA A 221 -10.88 11.84 10.04
C ALA A 221 -12.18 11.99 10.86
N GLU A 222 -12.07 12.06 12.19
CA GLU A 222 -13.20 12.27 13.11
C GLU A 222 -13.86 13.64 12.92
N SER A 223 -13.08 14.71 12.75
CA SER A 223 -13.60 16.05 12.51
C SER A 223 -14.36 16.15 11.18
N VAL A 224 -13.82 15.56 10.11
CA VAL A 224 -14.49 15.55 8.80
C VAL A 224 -15.73 14.63 8.81
N ALA A 225 -15.68 13.50 9.49
CA ALA A 225 -16.87 12.64 9.69
C ALA A 225 -17.98 13.37 10.44
N THR A 226 -17.63 14.08 11.51
CA THR A 226 -18.57 14.90 12.30
C THR A 226 -19.17 16.02 11.47
N LEU A 227 -18.34 16.75 10.70
CA LEU A 227 -18.78 17.82 9.82
C LEU A 227 -19.72 17.33 8.71
N ALA A 228 -19.34 16.26 8.00
CA ALA A 228 -20.14 15.71 6.91
C ALA A 228 -21.47 15.12 7.40
N THR A 229 -21.47 14.45 8.55
CA THR A 229 -22.71 13.94 9.19
C THR A 229 -23.61 15.09 9.65
N GLY A 230 -23.05 16.11 10.30
CA GLY A 230 -23.80 17.28 10.77
C GLY A 230 -24.43 18.11 9.65
N LEU A 231 -23.80 18.18 8.48
CA LEU A 231 -24.31 18.87 7.29
C LEU A 231 -25.34 18.04 6.49
N ALA A 232 -25.42 16.72 6.69
CA ALA A 232 -26.35 15.85 5.96
C ALA A 232 -27.77 15.78 6.56
N GLY A 233 -27.97 16.25 7.80
CA GLY A 233 -29.27 16.27 8.47
C GLY A 233 -29.61 14.97 9.21
N GLY A 234 -30.78 14.94 9.86
CA GLY A 234 -31.14 13.97 10.92
C GLY A 234 -31.44 12.52 10.52
N GLY A 235 -30.87 12.01 9.42
CA GLY A 235 -31.07 10.63 8.97
C GLY A 235 -30.01 10.25 7.95
N THR A 236 -28.91 9.65 8.41
CA THR A 236 -27.66 9.60 7.65
C THR A 236 -27.23 8.22 7.20
N ALA A 237 -26.58 8.17 6.05
CA ALA A 237 -25.70 7.06 5.68
C ALA A 237 -24.66 6.83 6.80
N PRO A 238 -24.25 5.57 7.06
CA PRO A 238 -23.29 5.28 8.13
C PRO A 238 -21.89 5.77 7.73
N VAL A 239 -21.33 6.65 8.57
CA VAL A 239 -19.98 7.23 8.40
C VAL A 239 -19.04 6.68 9.47
N ALA A 240 -17.81 6.35 9.10
CA ALA A 240 -16.76 6.00 10.05
C ALA A 240 -15.43 6.68 9.72
N ALA A 241 -14.77 7.20 10.75
CA ALA A 241 -13.38 7.62 10.69
C ALA A 241 -12.44 6.40 10.77
N ALA A 242 -11.33 6.47 10.04
CA ALA A 242 -10.21 5.53 10.12
C ALA A 242 -8.90 6.31 9.95
N GLY A 243 -8.42 6.95 11.02
CA GLY A 243 -7.26 7.84 10.95
C GLY A 243 -6.16 7.51 11.94
N GLY A 244 -4.90 7.65 11.51
CA GLY A 244 -3.73 7.36 12.33
C GLY A 244 -3.32 5.88 12.34
N THR A 245 -2.45 5.55 13.30
CA THR A 245 -2.05 4.19 13.67
C THR A 245 -2.91 3.67 14.83
N GLU A 246 -2.90 2.37 15.10
CA GLU A 246 -3.61 1.77 16.25
C GLU A 246 -3.21 2.38 17.61
N GLY A 247 -1.98 2.90 17.72
CA GLY A 247 -1.48 3.62 18.90
C GLY A 247 -1.87 5.10 18.97
N GLY A 248 -2.76 5.58 18.09
CA GLY A 248 -3.23 6.98 18.04
C GLY A 248 -2.23 7.99 17.46
N GLY A 249 -1.03 7.55 17.04
CA GLY A 249 -0.04 8.39 16.37
C GLY A 249 -0.37 8.62 14.89
N LEU A 250 0.30 9.60 14.25
CA LEU A 250 0.14 9.85 12.81
C LEU A 250 0.55 8.63 11.97
N GLY A 251 -0.21 8.35 10.91
CA GLY A 251 0.01 7.22 10.02
C GLY A 251 -1.31 6.65 9.47
N THR A 252 -1.27 5.43 8.92
CA THR A 252 -2.45 4.76 8.37
C THR A 252 -2.36 3.26 8.67
N SER A 253 -3.39 2.70 9.29
CA SER A 253 -3.53 1.26 9.56
C SER A 253 -4.57 0.63 8.62
N SER A 254 -4.24 -0.52 8.04
CA SER A 254 -5.15 -1.37 7.25
C SER A 254 -6.33 -1.88 8.09
N GLU A 255 -6.07 -2.17 9.36
CA GLU A 255 -6.98 -2.79 10.33
C GLU A 255 -8.08 -1.80 10.72
N LEU A 256 -7.71 -0.54 10.98
CA LEU A 256 -8.66 0.55 11.23
C LEU A 256 -9.55 0.82 10.00
N ILE A 257 -9.00 0.75 8.78
CA ILE A 257 -9.76 0.92 7.53
C ILE A 257 -10.72 -0.25 7.32
N ALA A 258 -10.24 -1.49 7.44
CA ALA A 258 -11.04 -2.70 7.27
C ALA A 258 -12.17 -2.78 8.30
N ALA A 259 -11.88 -2.50 9.57
CA ALA A 259 -12.88 -2.42 10.63
C ALA A 259 -13.89 -1.28 10.39
N ALA A 260 -13.44 -0.10 9.93
CA ALA A 260 -14.34 0.99 9.56
C ALA A 260 -15.28 0.60 8.41
N ALA A 261 -14.76 -0.02 7.35
CA ALA A 261 -15.54 -0.46 6.20
C ALA A 261 -16.62 -1.49 6.60
N HIS A 262 -16.26 -2.51 7.39
CA HIS A 262 -17.24 -3.49 7.89
C HIS A 262 -18.26 -2.88 8.85
N ARG A 263 -17.91 -1.87 9.65
CA ARG A 263 -18.89 -1.15 10.51
C ARG A 263 -19.91 -0.36 9.71
N VAL A 264 -19.54 0.19 8.54
CA VAL A 264 -20.44 1.02 7.72
C VAL A 264 -21.15 0.27 6.59
N ASP A 265 -20.72 -0.94 6.21
CA ASP A 265 -21.39 -1.66 5.13
C ASP A 265 -22.86 -1.99 5.46
N ARG A 266 -23.77 -1.63 4.54
CA ARG A 266 -25.19 -1.99 4.57
C ARG A 266 -25.63 -2.65 3.26
N GLY A 267 -24.68 -3.21 2.50
CA GLY A 267 -24.92 -4.03 1.30
C GLY A 267 -25.18 -3.26 0.01
N ALA A 268 -24.97 -1.93 -0.01
CA ALA A 268 -24.91 -1.10 -1.23
C ALA A 268 -23.46 -0.74 -1.65
N GLY A 269 -22.46 -1.28 -0.94
CA GLY A 269 -21.05 -0.96 -1.10
C GLY A 269 -20.57 0.15 -0.15
N VAL A 270 -19.26 0.37 -0.15
CA VAL A 270 -18.57 1.32 0.75
C VAL A 270 -17.73 2.30 -0.06
N ALA A 271 -17.99 3.60 0.06
CA ALA A 271 -17.15 4.65 -0.50
C ALA A 271 -16.07 5.05 0.51
N ILE A 272 -14.80 4.90 0.12
CA ILE A 272 -13.62 5.19 0.93
C ILE A 272 -12.95 6.44 0.37
N LEU A 273 -12.99 7.55 1.13
CA LEU A 273 -12.27 8.78 0.81
C LEU A 273 -10.98 8.85 1.64
N VAL A 274 -9.94 9.46 1.07
CA VAL A 274 -8.56 9.47 1.61
C VAL A 274 -7.97 10.88 1.56
N ASP A 275 -7.11 11.23 2.52
CA ASP A 275 -6.53 12.58 2.59
C ASP A 275 -5.26 12.79 1.73
N LEU A 276 -4.29 11.88 1.84
CA LEU A 276 -2.94 12.05 1.30
C LEU A 276 -2.38 10.75 0.71
N GLY A 277 -1.34 10.88 -0.14
CA GLY A 277 -0.87 9.84 -1.06
C GLY A 277 -0.52 8.47 -0.46
N SER A 278 -0.09 8.38 0.80
CA SER A 278 0.19 7.08 1.44
C SER A 278 -1.08 6.30 1.76
N ALA A 279 -2.13 6.96 2.27
CA ALA A 279 -3.43 6.34 2.53
C ALA A 279 -4.11 5.87 1.24
N VAL A 280 -3.91 6.62 0.12
CA VAL A 280 -4.30 6.18 -1.23
C VAL A 280 -3.69 4.81 -1.57
N LEU A 281 -2.43 4.57 -1.23
CA LEU A 281 -1.74 3.30 -1.51
C LEU A 281 -2.22 2.17 -0.58
N THR A 282 -2.45 2.42 0.71
CA THR A 282 -3.02 1.43 1.63
C THR A 282 -4.39 0.96 1.17
N VAL A 283 -5.29 1.89 0.83
CA VAL A 283 -6.64 1.56 0.35
C VAL A 283 -6.59 0.86 -1.01
N LYS A 284 -5.70 1.26 -1.93
CA LYS A 284 -5.49 0.54 -3.20
C LYS A 284 -4.96 -0.88 -3.00
N ALA A 285 -4.08 -1.11 -2.03
CA ALA A 285 -3.59 -2.46 -1.71
C ALA A 285 -4.77 -3.34 -1.25
N LEU A 286 -5.50 -2.91 -0.22
CA LEU A 286 -6.68 -3.62 0.30
C LEU A 286 -7.71 -3.97 -0.79
N ILE A 287 -8.06 -3.00 -1.66
CA ILE A 287 -9.00 -3.21 -2.78
C ILE A 287 -8.43 -4.17 -3.83
N ALA A 288 -7.15 -4.07 -4.16
CA ALA A 288 -6.52 -4.96 -5.14
C ALA A 288 -6.37 -6.40 -4.63
N GLU A 289 -6.36 -6.58 -3.31
CA GLU A 289 -6.18 -7.87 -2.64
C GLU A 289 -7.50 -8.59 -2.42
N GLY A 290 -8.57 -7.86 -2.09
CA GLY A 290 -9.95 -8.35 -2.14
C GLY A 290 -10.30 -9.40 -1.08
N ASP A 291 -9.44 -9.57 -0.07
CA ASP A 291 -9.63 -10.48 1.06
C ASP A 291 -9.97 -9.76 2.40
N GLU A 292 -9.82 -8.43 2.47
CA GLU A 292 -9.90 -7.65 3.73
C GLU A 292 -10.95 -6.51 3.72
N LEU A 293 -11.70 -6.30 2.63
CA LEU A 293 -12.75 -5.26 2.52
C LEU A 293 -14.11 -5.85 2.07
N PRO A 294 -15.25 -5.23 2.46
CA PRO A 294 -16.57 -5.63 1.98
C PRO A 294 -16.72 -5.57 0.45
N ASP A 295 -17.57 -6.46 -0.08
CA ASP A 295 -17.88 -6.52 -1.50
C ASP A 295 -18.40 -5.18 -2.04
N GLY A 296 -17.79 -4.69 -3.12
CA GLY A 296 -18.16 -3.41 -3.72
C GLY A 296 -17.60 -2.17 -3.00
N ALA A 297 -16.66 -2.31 -2.06
CA ALA A 297 -15.86 -1.20 -1.58
C ALA A 297 -15.10 -0.50 -2.72
N ARG A 298 -15.05 0.84 -2.70
CA ARG A 298 -14.37 1.68 -3.71
C ARG A 298 -13.55 2.77 -3.05
N LEU A 299 -12.34 2.99 -3.55
CA LEU A 299 -11.59 4.22 -3.35
C LEU A 299 -12.22 5.32 -4.21
N VAL A 300 -12.63 6.41 -3.59
CA VAL A 300 -13.22 7.58 -4.26
C VAL A 300 -12.17 8.67 -4.40
N ASP A 301 -11.88 9.04 -5.65
CA ASP A 301 -10.96 10.10 -6.06
C ASP A 301 -11.67 11.46 -5.93
N ALA A 302 -11.52 12.11 -4.76
CA ALA A 302 -12.25 13.32 -4.36
C ALA A 302 -11.42 14.16 -3.36
N PRO A 303 -11.66 15.49 -3.22
CA PRO A 303 -11.04 16.30 -2.18
C PRO A 303 -11.61 15.92 -0.80
N PHE A 304 -10.74 15.70 0.19
CA PHE A 304 -11.11 14.98 1.41
C PHE A 304 -12.25 15.60 2.23
N VAL A 305 -12.36 16.94 2.30
CA VAL A 305 -13.41 17.60 3.10
C VAL A 305 -14.67 17.83 2.26
N GLU A 306 -14.57 18.59 1.18
CA GLU A 306 -15.71 18.93 0.33
C GLU A 306 -16.35 17.69 -0.32
N GLY A 307 -15.52 16.72 -0.74
CA GLY A 307 -15.97 15.45 -1.28
C GLY A 307 -16.60 14.53 -0.23
N ALA A 308 -16.17 14.58 1.03
CA ALA A 308 -16.81 13.83 2.12
C ALA A 308 -18.20 14.38 2.44
N VAL A 309 -18.37 15.71 2.49
CA VAL A 309 -19.69 16.34 2.65
C VAL A 309 -20.61 15.94 1.51
N ALA A 310 -20.17 16.04 0.25
CA ALA A 310 -20.95 15.62 -0.91
C ALA A 310 -21.30 14.12 -0.86
N ALA A 311 -20.34 13.25 -0.54
CA ALA A 311 -20.54 11.80 -0.42
C ALA A 311 -21.59 11.45 0.65
N VAL A 312 -21.48 12.00 1.86
CA VAL A 312 -22.40 11.70 2.97
C VAL A 312 -23.80 12.25 2.69
N VAL A 313 -23.93 13.45 2.12
CA VAL A 313 -25.24 14.02 1.71
C VAL A 313 -25.90 13.12 0.66
N THR A 314 -25.18 12.77 -0.41
CA THR A 314 -25.70 11.95 -1.51
C THR A 314 -26.03 10.52 -1.07
N ALA A 315 -25.22 9.90 -0.22
CA ALA A 315 -25.50 8.58 0.35
C ALA A 315 -26.70 8.59 1.31
N SER A 316 -26.86 9.66 2.10
CA SER A 316 -28.00 9.83 3.02
C SER A 316 -29.32 10.04 2.28
N ALA A 317 -29.29 10.60 1.08
CA ALA A 317 -30.43 10.64 0.16
C ALA A 317 -30.77 9.30 -0.50
N GLY A 318 -30.07 8.20 -0.15
CA GLY A 318 -30.33 6.86 -0.67
C GLY A 318 -29.79 6.59 -2.08
N ALA A 319 -28.87 7.43 -2.58
CA ALA A 319 -28.26 7.25 -3.89
C ALA A 319 -27.25 6.07 -3.91
N ASP A 320 -27.05 5.49 -5.10
CA ASP A 320 -26.09 4.39 -5.25
C ASP A 320 -24.62 4.84 -5.20
N ILE A 321 -23.71 3.88 -5.04
CA ILE A 321 -22.28 4.15 -4.88
C ILE A 321 -21.63 4.86 -6.09
N ALA A 322 -22.19 4.75 -7.31
CA ALA A 322 -21.68 5.48 -8.47
C ALA A 322 -22.14 6.94 -8.47
N ALA A 323 -23.36 7.22 -7.99
CA ALA A 323 -23.83 8.59 -7.74
C ALA A 323 -23.06 9.26 -6.60
N VAL A 324 -22.76 8.52 -5.51
CA VAL A 324 -21.92 8.98 -4.40
C VAL A 324 -20.48 9.28 -4.86
N GLU A 325 -19.89 8.39 -5.67
CA GLU A 325 -18.56 8.58 -6.27
C GLU A 325 -18.51 9.81 -7.19
N ALA A 326 -19.55 10.03 -8.00
CA ALA A 326 -19.66 11.21 -8.87
C ALA A 326 -19.79 12.52 -8.08
N ALA A 327 -20.73 12.60 -7.13
CA ALA A 327 -20.95 13.80 -6.33
C ALA A 327 -19.72 14.19 -5.49
N ALA A 328 -19.03 13.20 -4.92
CA ALA A 328 -17.76 13.43 -4.22
C ALA A 328 -16.68 14.01 -5.14
N ARG A 329 -16.61 13.55 -6.39
CA ARG A 329 -15.59 13.97 -7.37
C ARG A 329 -15.88 15.34 -7.99
N GLU A 330 -17.15 15.71 -8.14
CA GLU A 330 -17.57 17.05 -8.57
C GLU A 330 -17.05 18.15 -7.63
N ALA A 331 -16.80 17.83 -6.36
CA ALA A 331 -16.22 18.76 -5.39
C ALA A 331 -14.82 19.30 -5.79
N TYR A 332 -14.06 18.64 -6.68
CA TYR A 332 -12.84 19.23 -7.25
C TYR A 332 -13.09 20.51 -8.04
N ALA A 333 -14.29 20.70 -8.60
CA ALA A 333 -14.66 21.89 -9.35
C ALA A 333 -15.18 23.04 -8.46
N TYR A 334 -15.34 22.84 -7.15
CA TYR A 334 -15.93 23.83 -6.25
C TYR A 334 -15.03 25.07 -6.11
N ARG A 335 -15.49 26.18 -6.68
CA ARG A 335 -14.82 27.48 -6.65
C ARG A 335 -15.22 28.26 -5.39
N LYS A 336 -14.24 28.85 -4.72
CA LYS A 336 -14.41 29.74 -3.55
C LYS A 336 -14.21 31.21 -3.96
N VAL A 337 -14.69 31.57 -5.16
CA VAL A 337 -14.59 32.88 -5.83
C VAL A 337 -15.90 33.23 -6.50
#